data_AF-A0AAD7HPB6-F1
#
_entry.id   AF-A0AAD7HPB6-F1
#
_cell.length_a   1.000
_cell.length_b   1.000
_cell.length_c   1.000
_cell.angle_alpha   90.00
_cell.angle_beta   90.00
_cell.angle_gamma   90.00
#
_symmetry.space_group_name_H-M   'P 1'
#
loop_
_entity.id
_entity.type
_entity.pdbx_description
1 polymer ?
#
loop_
_entity_poly.entity_id
_entity_poly.type
_entity_poly.pdbx_seq_one_letter_code
_entity_poly.pdbx_strand_id
1 'polypeptide(L)'
;MDSELTLVDPTPPVFLDFSPDSMINTTICRNSRAAYTISTELQGSTTELRRAGASELLARICRKEVLPDTVSFPNINNGKDLRRSKWLRRCTLPDGRYGSPAD
;
A
#
# COMPACT_ATOMS: atom_id res chain seq x y z
N MET A 1 35.56 -2.32 30.88
CA MET A 1 34.09 -2.44 30.85
C MET A 1 33.71 -1.81 29.54
N ASP A 2 33.71 -2.64 28.51
CA ASP A 2 33.79 -2.23 27.12
C ASP A 2 32.41 -2.41 26.52
N SER A 3 31.70 -1.30 26.33
CA SER A 3 30.43 -1.28 25.60
C SER A 3 30.74 -1.30 24.12
N GLU A 4 30.60 -2.47 23.51
CA GLU A 4 30.63 -2.66 22.08
C GLU A 4 29.37 -2.01 21.46
N LEU A 5 29.55 -0.83 20.87
CA LEU A 5 28.52 -0.15 20.07
C LEU A 5 28.25 -1.01 18.82
N THR A 6 27.17 -1.79 18.84
CA THR A 6 26.72 -2.51 17.64
C THR A 6 26.22 -1.48 16.63
N LEU A 7 27.07 -1.15 15.65
CA LEU A 7 26.72 -0.32 14.50
C LEU A 7 25.76 -1.13 13.62
N VAL A 8 24.46 -1.02 13.88
CA VAL A 8 23.43 -1.58 13.01
C VAL A 8 23.34 -0.69 11.79
N ASP A 9 23.94 -1.12 10.68
CA ASP A 9 23.84 -0.41 9.40
C ASP A 9 22.35 -0.40 8.98
N PRO A 10 21.68 0.76 8.95
CA PRO A 10 20.25 0.81 8.69
C PRO A 10 20.01 0.41 7.24
N THR A 11 19.03 -0.47 7.00
CA THR A 11 18.60 -0.85 5.65
C THR A 11 18.31 0.44 4.85
N PRO A 12 18.93 0.61 3.67
CA PRO A 12 18.79 1.83 2.90
C PRO A 12 17.32 2.08 2.54
N PRO A 13 16.88 3.36 2.49
CA PRO A 13 15.50 3.71 2.18
C PRO A 13 15.06 3.11 0.85
N VAL A 14 13.84 2.56 0.82
CA VAL A 14 13.23 2.08 -0.42
C VAL A 14 12.40 3.21 -1.02
N PHE A 15 12.84 3.73 -2.16
CA PHE A 15 12.07 4.71 -2.94
C PHE A 15 11.13 3.98 -3.91
N LEU A 16 9.86 4.37 -3.87
CA LEU A 16 8.79 3.83 -4.70
C LEU A 16 8.12 4.98 -5.44
N ASP A 17 8.09 4.89 -6.77
CA ASP A 17 7.53 5.92 -7.64
C ASP A 17 6.23 5.41 -8.26
N PHE A 18 5.17 6.21 -8.17
CA PHE A 18 3.90 5.91 -8.85
C PHE A 18 3.97 6.32 -10.32
N SER A 19 3.45 5.48 -11.22
CA SER A 19 3.25 5.90 -12.61
C SER A 19 2.22 7.05 -12.68
N PRO A 20 2.47 8.10 -13.47
CA PRO A 20 1.68 9.33 -13.46
C PRO A 20 0.25 9.20 -14.01
N ASP A 21 -0.09 8.11 -14.70
CA ASP A 21 -1.21 8.10 -15.64
C ASP A 21 -2.57 7.69 -15.03
N SER A 22 -2.61 7.05 -13.86
CA SER A 22 -3.86 6.73 -13.15
C SER A 22 -3.56 6.12 -11.78
N MET A 23 -4.42 6.34 -10.78
CA MET A 23 -4.38 5.61 -9.49
C MET A 23 -5.28 4.36 -9.49
N ILE A 24 -6.15 4.18 -10.48
CA ILE A 24 -7.08 3.03 -10.54
C ILE A 24 -6.34 1.78 -11.02
N ASN A 25 -5.48 1.94 -12.02
CA ASN A 25 -4.59 0.90 -12.53
C ASN A 25 -3.21 1.50 -12.64
N THR A 26 -2.42 1.36 -11.58
CA THR A 26 -1.11 2.02 -11.48
C THR A 26 -0.01 1.01 -11.32
N THR A 27 1.17 1.35 -11.82
CA THR A 27 2.39 0.57 -11.58
C THR A 27 3.26 1.34 -10.63
N ILE A 28 3.72 0.67 -9.57
CA ILE A 28 4.74 1.20 -8.67
C ILE A 28 6.09 0.72 -9.18
N CYS A 29 6.96 1.68 -9.47
CA CYS A 29 8.32 1.45 -9.88
C CYS A 29 9.27 1.54 -8.69
N ARG A 30 10.31 0.70 -8.71
CA ARG A 30 11.47 0.78 -7.82
C ARG A 30 12.70 0.88 -8.71
N ASN A 31 13.48 1.97 -8.58
CA ASN A 31 14.65 2.23 -9.43
C ASN A 31 14.33 2.12 -10.93
N SER A 32 13.26 2.80 -11.37
CA SER A 32 12.77 2.80 -12.76
C SER A 32 12.33 1.44 -13.32
N ARG A 33 12.15 0.42 -12.48
CA ARG A 33 11.62 -0.89 -12.87
C ARG A 33 10.28 -1.12 -12.21
N ALA A 34 9.29 -1.60 -12.97
CA ALA A 34 8.00 -2.01 -12.43
C ALA A 34 8.20 -3.08 -11.35
N ALA A 35 7.81 -2.77 -10.12
CA ALA A 35 7.94 -3.66 -8.97
C ALA A 35 6.58 -4.22 -8.57
N TYR A 36 5.54 -3.38 -8.62
CA TYR A 36 4.19 -3.75 -8.22
C TYR A 36 3.14 -3.17 -9.15
N THR A 37 1.99 -3.83 -9.23
CA THR A 37 0.80 -3.32 -9.90
C THR A 37 -0.33 -3.20 -8.90
N ILE A 38 -1.03 -2.07 -8.95
CA ILE A 38 -2.23 -1.81 -8.18
C ILE A 38 -3.40 -1.79 -9.15
N SER A 39 -4.45 -2.53 -8.81
CA SER A 39 -5.71 -2.51 -9.53
C SER A 39 -6.86 -2.28 -8.55
N THR A 40 -7.61 -1.21 -8.76
CA THR A 40 -8.83 -0.89 -8.02
C THR A 40 -10.04 -1.19 -8.89
N GLU A 41 -11.01 -1.90 -8.34
CA GLU A 41 -12.28 -2.18 -9.00
C GLU A 41 -13.02 -0.87 -9.33
N LEU A 42 -13.83 -0.86 -10.40
CA LEU A 42 -14.56 0.34 -10.86
C LEU A 42 -15.42 1.02 -9.78
N GLN A 43 -16.00 0.23 -8.87
CA GLN A 43 -16.78 0.76 -7.75
C GLN A 43 -15.91 1.24 -6.57
N GLY A 44 -14.59 1.05 -6.63
CA GLY A 44 -13.62 1.49 -5.63
C GLY A 44 -13.59 0.66 -4.34
N SER A 45 -14.45 -0.34 -4.22
CA SER A 45 -14.58 -1.20 -3.03
C SER A 45 -13.37 -2.09 -2.82
N THR A 46 -12.82 -2.68 -3.89
CA THR A 46 -11.69 -3.59 -3.79
C THR A 46 -10.45 -3.00 -4.45
N THR A 47 -9.31 -3.06 -3.77
CA THR A 47 -7.99 -2.72 -4.33
C THR A 47 -7.04 -3.88 -4.11
N GLU A 48 -6.35 -4.29 -5.15
CA GLU A 48 -5.40 -5.40 -5.13
C GLU A 48 -4.00 -4.89 -5.46
N LEU A 49 -3.01 -5.40 -4.71
CA LEU A 49 -1.59 -5.17 -4.95
C LEU A 49 -0.97 -6.49 -5.40
N ARG A 50 -0.38 -6.51 -6.59
CA ARG A 50 0.32 -7.67 -7.15
C ARG A 50 1.79 -7.34 -7.41
N ARG A 51 2.62 -8.37 -7.50
CA ARG A 51 4.00 -8.21 -8.00
C ARG A 51 3.94 -7.96 -9.51
N ALA A 52 4.70 -6.97 -10.00
CA ALA A 52 4.73 -6.68 -11.42
C ALA A 52 5.24 -7.88 -12.23
N GLY A 53 4.57 -8.19 -13.35
CA GLY A 53 4.89 -9.33 -14.22
C GLY A 53 4.53 -10.72 -13.66
N ALA A 54 3.99 -10.80 -12.43
CA ALA A 54 3.51 -12.04 -11.84
C ALA A 54 2.03 -11.93 -11.48
N SER A 55 1.30 -13.06 -11.48
CA SER A 55 -0.09 -13.11 -11.01
C SER A 55 -0.21 -13.19 -9.49
N GLU A 56 0.90 -13.03 -8.77
CA GLU A 56 0.98 -13.17 -7.32
C GLU A 56 0.31 -11.98 -6.61
N LEU A 57 -0.77 -12.26 -5.87
CA LEU A 57 -1.44 -11.29 -5.01
C LEU A 57 -0.69 -11.13 -3.69
N LEU A 58 -0.20 -9.92 -3.44
CA LEU A 58 0.57 -9.59 -2.24
C LEU A 58 -0.34 -9.03 -1.14
N ALA A 59 -1.31 -8.20 -1.51
CA ALA A 59 -2.28 -7.64 -0.59
C ALA A 59 -3.60 -7.35 -1.27
N ARG A 60 -4.69 -7.41 -0.51
CA ARG A 60 -6.03 -6.97 -0.92
C ARG A 60 -6.61 -6.06 0.16
N ILE A 61 -7.19 -4.95 -0.27
CA ILE A 61 -7.91 -4.00 0.56
C ILE A 61 -9.36 -4.02 0.11
N CYS A 62 -10.28 -4.31 1.03
CA CYS A 62 -11.72 -4.20 0.81
C CYS A 62 -12.25 -3.05 1.67
N ARG A 63 -12.66 -1.96 1.01
CA ARG A 63 -13.30 -0.81 1.61
C ARG A 63 -14.79 -1.06 1.76
N LYS A 64 -15.33 -0.74 2.94
CA LYS A 64 -16.76 -0.92 3.24
C LYS A 64 -17.32 0.38 3.77
N GLU A 65 -18.50 0.79 3.29
CA GLU A 65 -19.09 2.08 3.69
C GLU A 65 -19.57 2.08 5.14
N VAL A 66 -20.13 0.95 5.59
CA VAL A 66 -20.75 0.82 6.92
C VAL A 66 -19.87 0.03 7.89
N LEU A 67 -19.09 -0.90 7.38
CA LEU A 67 -18.27 -1.81 8.19
C LEU A 67 -16.80 -1.37 8.16
N PRO A 68 -15.96 -1.85 9.10
CA PRO A 68 -14.52 -1.68 9.00
C PRO A 68 -13.96 -2.21 7.68
N ASP A 69 -13.02 -1.47 7.11
CA ASP A 69 -12.22 -1.94 5.99
C ASP A 69 -11.45 -3.20 6.39
N THR A 70 -11.16 -4.06 5.43
CA THR A 70 -10.32 -5.24 5.64
C THR A 70 -9.09 -5.17 4.76
N VAL A 71 -7.95 -5.53 5.34
CA VAL A 71 -6.68 -5.71 4.61
C VAL A 71 -6.26 -7.16 4.80
N SER A 72 -6.00 -7.87 3.71
CA SER A 72 -5.48 -9.24 3.75
C SER A 72 -4.19 -9.35 2.96
N PHE A 73 -3.32 -10.23 3.43
CA PHE A 73 -2.03 -10.54 2.82
C PHE A 73 -2.01 -12.05 2.58
N PRO A 74 -2.25 -12.56 1.36
CA PRO A 74 -2.43 -13.99 1.14
C PRO A 74 -1.25 -14.84 1.66
N ASN A 75 -0.03 -14.33 1.51
CA ASN A 75 1.21 -15.04 1.87
C ASN A 75 1.70 -14.75 3.30
N ILE A 76 1.02 -13.89 4.06
CA ILE A 76 1.39 -13.50 5.42
C ILE A 76 0.20 -13.73 6.35
N ASN A 77 0.41 -14.12 7.61
CA ASN A 77 -0.67 -14.28 8.59
C ASN A 77 -1.79 -15.26 8.14
N ASN A 78 -1.43 -16.29 7.37
CA ASN A 78 -2.35 -17.28 6.79
C ASN A 78 -3.51 -16.66 5.98
N GLY A 79 -3.30 -15.49 5.37
CA GLY A 79 -4.34 -14.79 4.61
C GLY A 79 -5.47 -14.21 5.46
N LYS A 80 -5.34 -14.16 6.79
CA LYS A 80 -6.39 -13.61 7.66
C LYS A 80 -6.59 -12.12 7.43
N ASP A 81 -7.87 -11.73 7.39
CA ASP A 81 -8.28 -10.33 7.29
C ASP A 81 -7.93 -9.54 8.55
N LEU A 82 -7.17 -8.46 8.37
CA LEU A 82 -6.94 -7.43 9.37
C LEU A 82 -8.01 -6.36 9.22
N ARG A 83 -8.88 -6.23 10.23
CA ARG A 83 -9.88 -5.15 10.27
C ARG A 83 -9.19 -3.83 10.60
N ARG A 84 -9.39 -2.82 9.76
CA ARG A 84 -8.89 -1.46 9.95
C ARG A 84 -10.06 -0.50 9.99
N SER A 85 -10.12 0.33 11.02
CA SER A 85 -11.11 1.40 11.16
C SER A 85 -10.39 2.73 11.22
N LYS A 86 -10.94 3.75 10.53
CA LYS A 86 -10.49 5.15 10.61
C LYS A 86 -9.04 5.41 10.16
N TRP A 87 -8.44 4.52 9.38
CA TRP A 87 -7.05 4.61 8.90
C TRP A 87 -6.87 5.43 7.62
N LEU A 88 -7.87 5.47 6.74
CA LEU A 88 -7.89 6.27 5.52
C LEU A 88 -8.95 7.38 5.64
N ARG A 89 -8.77 8.27 6.63
CA ARG A 89 -9.71 9.39 6.77
C ARG A 89 -9.59 10.29 5.55
N ARG A 90 -10.72 10.56 4.91
CA ARG A 90 -10.79 11.55 3.84
C ARG A 90 -10.39 12.91 4.43
N CYS A 91 -9.27 13.47 4.00
CA CYS A 91 -8.86 14.83 4.31
C CYS A 91 -9.03 15.72 3.07
N THR A 92 -9.16 17.02 3.29
CA THR A 92 -9.10 18.00 2.20
C THR A 92 -7.64 18.40 2.05
N LEU A 93 -7.09 18.17 0.86
CA LEU A 93 -5.77 18.64 0.48
C LEU A 93 -5.80 20.17 0.27
N PRO A 94 -4.65 20.86 0.30
CA PRO A 94 -4.57 22.31 0.11
C PRO A 94 -5.14 22.81 -1.23
N ASP A 95 -5.23 21.93 -2.23
CA ASP A 95 -5.81 22.19 -3.55
C ASP A 95 -7.34 22.01 -3.60
N GLY A 96 -7.97 21.76 -2.45
CA GLY A 96 -9.41 21.55 -2.32
C GLY A 96 -9.88 20.15 -2.75
N ARG A 97 -8.98 19.26 -3.15
CA ARG A 97 -9.29 17.86 -3.49
C ARG A 97 -9.28 16.98 -2.25
N TYR A 98 -9.90 15.82 -2.33
CA TYR A 98 -9.87 14.84 -1.23
C TYR A 98 -8.61 13.98 -1.32
N GLY A 99 -7.89 13.84 -0.20
CA GLY A 99 -6.76 12.93 -0.02
C GLY A 99 -6.88 12.13 1.28
N SER A 100 -5.81 11.44 1.64
CA SER A 100 -5.60 10.87 2.99
C SER A 100 -4.44 11.61 3.66
N PRO A 101 -4.53 11.92 4.97
CA PRO A 101 -3.43 12.58 5.66
C PRO A 101 -2.19 11.68 5.62
N ALA A 102 -1.04 12.26 5.27
CA ALA A 102 0.25 11.62 5.49
C ALA A 102 0.57 11.74 6.98
N ASP A 103 0.88 10.62 7.63
CA ASP A 103 1.51 10.60 8.96
C ASP A 103 2.98 11.03 8.85
#